data_AF-A0A7S2P4E8-F1
#
_entry.id   AF-A0A7S2P4E8-F1
#
_cell.length_a   1.000
_cell.length_b   1.000
_cell.length_c   1.000
_cell.angle_alpha   90.00
_cell.angle_beta   90.00
_cell.angle_gamma   90.00
#
_symmetry.space_group_name_H-M   'P 1'
#
loop_
_entity.id
_entity.type
_entity.pdbx_description
1 polymer ?
#
loop_
_entity_poly.entity_id
_entity_poly.type
_entity_poly.pdbx_seq_one_letter_code
_entity_poly.pdbx_strand_id
1 'polypeptide(L)'
;MSKAGYGTVAAQPEVYTPTNWEKIGEVQAPTYKDVPFAIAFLAHLAVMIYIRCQVDDPTPLIDSDVEVTGDQYGFVVVLALCSVGFAIGMFYLIQRMALVLIQASIIGSVVFSVFIGISMIMLGNILTIILGVLCILGSIWYAKAAWKYAAYSAANLETAIAAILDNLGLCFMGIASSAVSLLWTVMWCVVFNAVLQGDKCMNNDDDDCDEGGFSILFYFLLLISYFWTILVLQYIVQVTVAGVIGTWWT
;
A
#
# COMPACT_ATOMS: atom_id res chain seq x y z
N MET A 1 72.47 -16.77 -41.13
CA MET A 1 71.01 -16.90 -41.27
C MET A 1 70.36 -16.07 -40.18
N SER A 2 69.62 -15.05 -40.60
CA SER A 2 68.96 -14.02 -39.79
C SER A 2 67.55 -14.49 -39.38
N LYS A 3 67.17 -14.28 -38.11
CA LYS A 3 65.78 -14.20 -37.63
C LYS A 3 65.77 -13.18 -36.49
N ALA A 4 65.41 -11.94 -36.79
CA ALA A 4 64.05 -11.37 -36.71
C ALA A 4 63.66 -11.05 -35.26
N GLY A 5 63.83 -9.78 -34.91
CA GLY A 5 63.51 -9.22 -33.61
C GLY A 5 62.01 -9.05 -33.39
N TYR A 6 61.58 -9.27 -32.16
CA TYR A 6 60.23 -8.99 -31.69
C TYR A 6 60.15 -7.52 -31.28
N GLY A 7 59.39 -6.74 -32.04
CA GLY A 7 59.02 -5.38 -31.68
C GLY A 7 57.95 -5.39 -30.61
N THR A 8 58.25 -4.79 -29.46
CA THR A 8 57.30 -4.41 -28.43
C THR A 8 56.46 -3.24 -28.93
N VAL A 9 55.23 -3.53 -29.34
CA VAL A 9 54.22 -2.51 -29.61
C VAL A 9 53.73 -2.00 -28.25
N ALA A 10 54.08 -0.76 -27.91
CA ALA A 10 53.54 -0.08 -26.74
C ALA A 10 52.02 0.06 -26.94
N ALA A 11 51.23 -0.61 -26.09
CA ALA A 11 49.79 -0.46 -26.05
C ALA A 11 49.46 1.01 -25.80
N GLN A 12 48.85 1.66 -26.79
CA GLN A 12 48.25 2.97 -26.61
C GLN A 12 47.15 2.83 -25.55
N PRO A 13 47.01 3.75 -24.59
CA PRO A 13 45.90 3.72 -23.67
C PRO A 13 44.61 3.82 -24.48
N GLU A 14 43.75 2.81 -24.39
CA GLU A 14 42.41 2.88 -24.98
C GLU A 14 41.74 4.11 -24.37
N VAL A 15 41.48 5.11 -25.22
CA VAL A 15 40.62 6.23 -24.87
C VAL A 15 39.27 5.61 -24.61
N TYR A 16 38.93 5.46 -23.33
CA TYR A 16 37.62 5.05 -22.89
C TYR A 16 36.62 6.05 -23.43
N THR A 17 36.00 5.72 -24.57
CA THR A 17 34.84 6.44 -25.06
C THR A 17 33.64 5.85 -24.33
N PRO A 18 32.96 6.63 -23.49
CA PRO A 18 31.69 6.25 -22.91
C PRO A 18 30.80 5.67 -24.01
N THR A 19 30.52 4.38 -23.91
CA THR A 19 29.50 3.77 -24.76
C THR A 19 28.18 4.42 -24.36
N ASN A 20 27.29 4.73 -25.30
CA ASN A 20 26.12 5.61 -25.11
C ASN A 20 25.18 5.28 -23.92
N TRP A 21 25.36 4.16 -23.22
CA TRP A 21 24.68 3.82 -21.97
C TRP A 21 25.27 4.52 -20.73
N GLU A 22 26.46 5.13 -20.83
CA GLU A 22 27.06 6.02 -19.81
C GLU A 22 26.55 7.46 -19.89
N LYS A 23 25.53 7.74 -20.72
CA LYS A 23 24.71 8.94 -20.52
C LYS A 23 23.90 8.77 -19.23
N ILE A 24 24.59 9.04 -18.13
CA ILE A 24 24.09 9.27 -16.78
C ILE A 24 22.89 10.20 -16.89
N GLY A 25 21.70 9.63 -16.63
CA GLY A 25 20.43 10.34 -16.54
C GLY A 25 19.96 10.94 -17.86
N GLU A 26 18.80 10.50 -18.34
CA GLU A 26 18.07 11.28 -19.34
C GLU A 26 17.91 12.71 -18.81
N VAL A 27 18.29 13.70 -19.63
CA VAL A 27 17.97 15.10 -19.38
C VAL A 27 16.45 15.20 -19.50
N GLN A 28 15.76 15.00 -18.39
CA GLN A 28 14.33 15.19 -18.28
C GLN A 28 14.05 16.63 -18.70
N ALA A 29 13.33 16.79 -19.82
CA ALA A 29 12.96 18.12 -20.28
C ALA A 29 12.20 18.82 -19.15
N PRO A 30 12.52 20.09 -18.83
CA PRO A 30 11.93 20.80 -17.70
C PRO A 30 10.47 21.14 -18.02
N THR A 31 9.57 20.17 -17.81
CA THR A 31 8.12 20.36 -17.87
C THR A 31 7.44 19.35 -16.96
N TYR A 32 7.75 19.38 -15.66
CA TYR A 32 6.79 18.94 -14.66
C TYR A 32 6.01 20.16 -14.18
N LYS A 33 4.79 20.25 -14.74
CA LYS A 33 3.76 21.28 -14.53
C LYS A 33 2.85 20.82 -13.42
N ASP A 34 3.34 20.83 -12.20
CA ASP A 34 2.56 20.22 -11.16
C ASP A 34 1.38 21.12 -10.75
N VAL A 35 1.48 22.45 -10.91
CA VAL A 35 0.70 23.51 -10.21
C VAL A 35 -0.02 23.00 -8.94
N PRO A 36 0.77 22.76 -7.88
CA PRO A 36 1.75 21.67 -7.77
C PRO A 36 1.37 20.51 -6.90
N PHE A 37 0.83 19.45 -7.53
CA PHE A 37 -0.02 18.51 -6.81
C PHE A 37 -0.89 19.34 -5.91
N ALA A 38 -1.36 20.47 -6.46
CA ALA A 38 -1.99 21.59 -5.79
C ALA A 38 -3.29 21.83 -6.51
N ILE A 39 -4.09 22.67 -5.88
CA ILE A 39 -5.48 22.22 -5.76
C ILE A 39 -5.49 20.88 -5.01
N ALA A 40 -4.45 20.62 -4.21
CA ALA A 40 -3.70 19.39 -4.05
C ALA A 40 -4.44 18.08 -4.00
N PHE A 41 -5.66 18.06 -3.52
CA PHE A 41 -5.77 18.02 -2.07
C PHE A 41 -5.97 19.38 -1.37
N LEU A 42 -6.21 20.52 -2.06
CA LEU A 42 -6.82 21.81 -1.53
C LEU A 42 -8.29 21.64 -1.11
N ALA A 43 -8.55 20.40 -0.80
CA ALA A 43 -9.22 19.52 -1.73
C ALA A 43 -8.98 18.09 -1.31
N HIS A 44 -8.35 17.89 -0.17
CA HIS A 44 -8.51 16.75 0.65
C HIS A 44 -9.97 16.62 1.14
N LEU A 45 -10.93 16.85 0.26
CA LEU A 45 -11.54 18.17 0.13
C LEU A 45 -12.45 18.55 1.26
N ALA A 46 -12.44 19.83 1.60
CA ALA A 46 -11.21 20.41 2.12
C ALA A 46 -11.14 19.80 3.50
N VAL A 47 -10.17 18.91 3.66
CA VAL A 47 -9.91 18.09 4.85
C VAL A 47 -11.18 17.56 5.45
N MET A 48 -11.91 16.76 4.67
CA MET A 48 -13.13 16.15 5.14
C MET A 48 -13.93 17.35 5.68
N ILE A 49 -14.39 18.26 4.83
CA ILE A 49 -14.69 19.65 5.24
C ILE A 49 -15.77 19.88 6.29
N TYR A 50 -16.57 18.97 6.74
CA TYR A 50 -16.80 17.58 6.40
C TYR A 50 -16.30 16.50 7.37
N ILE A 51 -15.59 16.76 8.45
CA ILE A 51 -15.60 15.88 9.61
C ILE A 51 -16.91 16.31 10.26
N ARG A 52 -17.96 16.15 9.45
CA ARG A 52 -18.77 17.31 9.02
C ARG A 52 -19.81 17.36 10.02
N CYS A 53 -20.30 18.57 10.20
CA CYS A 53 -19.58 19.60 10.92
C CYS A 53 -20.44 19.65 12.18
N GLN A 54 -20.44 18.50 12.80
CA GLN A 54 -21.54 17.59 13.12
C GLN A 54 -20.79 16.26 13.24
N VAL A 55 -21.43 15.19 13.67
CA VAL A 55 -20.99 14.60 14.93
C VAL A 55 -21.63 15.44 16.06
N ASP A 56 -22.95 15.71 16.03
CA ASP A 56 -23.68 16.29 17.17
C ASP A 56 -24.39 15.22 18.03
N ASP A 57 -24.33 13.94 17.66
CA ASP A 57 -23.94 12.92 18.64
C ASP A 57 -23.51 11.59 17.99
N PRO A 58 -22.20 11.31 17.95
CA PRO A 58 -21.65 9.99 17.63
C PRO A 58 -21.58 9.12 18.90
N THR A 59 -22.55 9.15 19.81
CA THR A 59 -22.36 8.42 21.07
C THR A 59 -22.95 7.02 20.97
N PRO A 60 -22.17 5.94 21.18
CA PRO A 60 -20.76 5.92 21.54
C PRO A 60 -19.94 4.79 20.91
N LEU A 61 -18.68 5.08 20.58
CA LEU A 61 -17.72 3.99 20.39
C LEU A 61 -17.46 3.22 21.70
N ILE A 62 -17.88 3.74 22.86
CA ILE A 62 -17.92 3.07 24.16
C ILE A 62 -19.05 3.71 24.98
N ASP A 63 -20.17 3.03 25.15
CA ASP A 63 -21.25 3.50 26.02
C ASP A 63 -20.61 3.93 27.33
N SER A 64 -20.87 5.13 27.82
CA SER A 64 -20.32 5.57 29.11
C SER A 64 -20.80 4.66 30.25
N ASP A 65 -21.79 3.80 29.97
CA ASP A 65 -22.33 2.75 30.83
C ASP A 65 -21.69 1.37 30.58
N VAL A 66 -20.92 1.19 29.50
CA VAL A 66 -19.93 0.12 29.43
C VAL A 66 -18.78 0.58 30.31
N GLU A 67 -18.85 0.20 31.59
CA GLU A 67 -17.64 0.11 32.40
C GLU A 67 -16.63 -0.65 31.57
N VAL A 68 -15.65 0.08 31.02
CA VAL A 68 -14.48 -0.51 30.39
C VAL A 68 -13.72 -1.17 31.52
N THR A 69 -14.17 -2.39 31.81
CA THR A 69 -13.55 -3.28 32.77
C THR A 69 -12.08 -3.39 32.40
N GLY A 70 -11.19 -3.43 33.40
CA GLY A 70 -9.75 -3.51 33.17
C GLY A 70 -9.34 -4.62 32.19
N ASP A 71 -10.19 -5.65 32.04
CA ASP A 71 -10.06 -6.75 31.10
C ASP A 71 -10.08 -6.33 29.62
N GLN A 72 -10.85 -5.31 29.24
CA GLN A 72 -10.92 -4.82 27.84
C GLN A 72 -9.63 -4.07 27.44
N TYR A 73 -9.08 -3.25 28.34
CA TYR A 73 -7.76 -2.63 28.12
C TYR A 73 -6.66 -3.69 28.06
N GLY A 74 -6.73 -4.71 28.91
CA GLY A 74 -5.83 -5.85 28.88
C GLY A 74 -5.85 -6.54 27.52
N PHE A 75 -7.03 -6.81 26.96
CA PHE A 75 -7.17 -7.44 25.66
C PHE A 75 -6.59 -6.60 24.51
N VAL A 76 -6.86 -5.30 24.48
CA VAL A 76 -6.33 -4.39 23.45
C VAL A 76 -4.81 -4.30 23.53
N VAL A 77 -4.25 -4.19 24.75
CA VAL A 77 -2.80 -4.15 24.96
C VAL A 77 -2.15 -5.47 24.54
N VAL A 78 -2.75 -6.62 24.86
CA VAL A 78 -2.26 -7.93 24.43
C VAL A 78 -2.28 -8.04 22.90
N LEU A 79 -3.37 -7.63 22.23
CA LEU A 79 -3.44 -7.62 20.77
C LEU A 79 -2.39 -6.69 20.14
N ALA A 80 -2.17 -5.51 20.72
CA ALA A 80 -1.15 -4.58 20.27
C ALA A 80 0.27 -5.15 20.44
N LEU A 81 0.56 -5.81 21.55
CA LEU A 81 1.85 -6.48 21.75
C LEU A 81 2.02 -7.68 20.82
N CYS A 82 0.96 -8.46 20.59
CA CYS A 82 0.97 -9.56 19.64
C CYS A 82 1.20 -9.08 18.21
N SER A 83 0.65 -7.94 17.80
CA SER A 83 0.84 -7.41 16.44
C SER A 83 2.26 -6.90 16.23
N VAL A 84 2.88 -6.25 17.24
CA VAL A 84 4.28 -5.85 17.21
C VAL A 84 5.20 -7.07 17.14
N GLY A 85 4.95 -8.08 17.98
CA GLY A 85 5.69 -9.33 17.96
C GLY A 85 5.55 -10.07 16.63
N PHE A 86 4.35 -10.10 16.06
CA PHE A 86 4.09 -10.66 14.74
C PHE A 86 4.82 -9.90 13.65
N ALA A 87 4.83 -8.56 13.68
CA ALA A 87 5.56 -7.74 12.70
C ALA A 87 7.06 -8.02 12.74
N ILE A 88 7.68 -8.04 13.93
CA ILE A 88 9.10 -8.37 14.09
C ILE A 88 9.38 -9.81 13.61
N GLY A 89 8.52 -10.77 13.97
CA GLY A 89 8.62 -12.15 13.52
C GLY A 89 8.52 -12.28 12.00
N MET A 90 7.62 -11.53 11.37
CA MET A 90 7.47 -11.50 9.92
C MET A 90 8.70 -10.90 9.24
N PHE A 91 9.30 -9.83 9.78
CA PHE A 91 10.58 -9.32 9.28
C PHE A 91 11.68 -10.39 9.32
N TYR A 92 11.79 -11.11 10.42
CA TYR A 92 12.76 -12.21 10.54
C TYR A 92 12.48 -13.36 9.57
N LEU A 93 11.21 -13.72 9.37
CA LEU A 93 10.81 -14.76 8.40
C LEU A 93 11.08 -14.34 6.95
N ILE A 94 10.82 -13.07 6.61
CA ILE A 94 11.10 -12.50 5.29
C ILE A 94 12.61 -12.61 4.99
N GLN A 95 13.48 -12.35 5.96
CA GLN A 95 14.94 -12.49 5.81
C GLN A 95 15.39 -13.94 5.61
N ARG A 96 14.84 -14.88 6.39
CA ARG A 96 15.30 -16.28 6.39
C ARG A 96 14.69 -17.12 5.28
N MET A 97 13.49 -16.78 4.83
CA MET A 97 12.65 -17.66 4.02
C MET A 97 11.85 -16.89 2.95
N ALA A 98 12.44 -15.87 2.34
CA ALA A 98 11.84 -15.07 1.26
C ALA A 98 11.13 -15.92 0.18
N LEU A 99 11.78 -17.00 -0.29
CA LEU A 99 11.20 -17.90 -1.29
C LEU A 99 9.94 -18.62 -0.78
N VAL A 100 9.99 -19.15 0.44
CA VAL A 100 8.84 -19.83 1.06
C VAL A 100 7.70 -18.85 1.28
N LEU A 101 7.99 -17.61 1.67
CA LEU A 101 7.00 -16.58 1.89
C LEU A 101 6.30 -16.17 0.59
N ILE A 102 7.04 -16.03 -0.51
CA ILE A 102 6.46 -15.75 -1.84
C ILE A 102 5.59 -16.93 -2.30
N GLN A 103 6.04 -18.18 -2.10
CA GLN A 103 5.23 -19.35 -2.45
C GLN A 103 3.97 -19.45 -1.59
N ALA A 104 4.10 -19.20 -0.28
CA ALA A 104 3.00 -19.19 0.67
C ALA A 104 2.00 -18.07 0.36
N SER A 105 2.45 -16.88 -0.07
CA SER A 105 1.55 -15.79 -0.45
C SER A 105 0.78 -16.12 -1.72
N ILE A 106 1.42 -16.76 -2.71
CA ILE A 106 0.73 -17.22 -3.94
C ILE A 106 -0.31 -18.29 -3.57
N ILE A 107 0.06 -19.33 -2.83
CA ILE A 107 -0.87 -20.40 -2.42
C ILE A 107 -2.00 -19.82 -1.57
N GLY A 108 -1.67 -19.00 -0.58
CA GLY A 108 -2.63 -18.34 0.30
C GLY A 108 -3.63 -17.48 -0.48
N SER A 109 -3.16 -16.72 -1.48
CA SER A 109 -4.04 -15.92 -2.33
C SER A 109 -5.04 -16.76 -3.12
N VAL A 110 -4.61 -17.93 -3.65
CA VAL A 110 -5.50 -18.86 -4.36
C VAL A 110 -6.52 -19.47 -3.40
N VAL A 111 -6.07 -19.95 -2.23
CA VAL A 111 -6.96 -20.55 -1.22
C VAL A 111 -8.02 -19.54 -0.76
N PHE A 112 -7.61 -18.31 -0.47
CA PHE A 112 -8.51 -17.24 -0.07
C PHE A 112 -9.48 -16.86 -1.19
N SER A 113 -9.00 -16.77 -2.43
CA SER A 113 -9.86 -16.53 -3.59
C SER A 113 -10.88 -17.65 -3.81
N VAL A 114 -10.50 -18.91 -3.59
CA VAL A 114 -11.41 -20.07 -3.65
C VAL A 114 -12.46 -19.99 -2.56
N PHE A 115 -12.05 -19.65 -1.33
CA PHE A 115 -12.98 -19.47 -0.22
C PHE A 115 -14.01 -18.37 -0.54
N ILE A 116 -13.56 -17.19 -0.98
CA ILE A 116 -14.46 -16.10 -1.40
C ILE A 116 -15.36 -16.53 -2.54
N GLY A 117 -14.82 -17.22 -3.56
CA GLY A 117 -15.60 -17.70 -4.70
C GLY A 117 -16.71 -18.66 -4.27
N ILE A 118 -16.44 -19.58 -3.34
CA ILE A 118 -17.45 -20.48 -2.76
C ILE A 118 -18.50 -19.69 -1.97
N SER A 119 -18.08 -18.74 -1.13
CA SER A 119 -19.01 -17.89 -0.39
C SER A 119 -19.94 -17.10 -1.33
N MET A 120 -19.43 -16.59 -2.46
CA MET A 120 -20.23 -15.90 -3.47
C MET A 120 -21.24 -16.83 -4.18
N ILE A 121 -20.88 -18.10 -4.40
CA ILE A 121 -21.78 -19.11 -4.97
C ILE A 121 -22.91 -19.46 -4.00
N MET A 122 -22.62 -19.53 -2.68
CA MET A 122 -23.63 -19.82 -1.65
C MET A 122 -24.74 -18.76 -1.55
N LEU A 123 -24.48 -17.52 -2.00
CA LEU A 123 -25.50 -16.46 -2.03
C LEU A 123 -26.59 -16.66 -3.10
N GLY A 124 -26.41 -17.60 -4.04
CA GLY A 124 -27.48 -18.08 -4.93
C GLY A 124 -27.89 -17.16 -6.09
N ASN A 125 -27.24 -16.01 -6.28
CA ASN A 125 -27.51 -15.12 -7.42
C ASN A 125 -26.66 -15.53 -8.64
N ILE A 126 -27.26 -15.56 -9.84
CA ILE A 126 -26.56 -15.88 -11.10
C ILE A 126 -25.31 -15.00 -11.27
N LEU A 127 -25.41 -13.70 -10.95
CA LEU A 127 -24.29 -12.78 -11.07
C LEU A 127 -23.14 -13.11 -10.09
N THR A 128 -23.45 -13.47 -8.84
CA THR A 128 -22.43 -13.83 -7.85
C THR A 128 -21.78 -15.17 -8.16
N ILE A 129 -22.53 -16.10 -8.76
CA ILE A 129 -22.00 -17.37 -9.26
C ILE A 129 -20.99 -17.14 -10.38
N ILE A 130 -21.33 -16.33 -11.39
CA ILE A 130 -20.43 -16.02 -12.51
C ILE A 130 -19.16 -15.33 -11.99
N LEU A 131 -19.32 -14.33 -11.11
CA LEU A 131 -18.18 -13.60 -10.53
C LEU A 131 -17.30 -14.52 -9.66
N GLY A 132 -17.90 -15.41 -8.87
CA GLY A 132 -17.19 -16.39 -8.05
C GLY A 132 -16.35 -17.35 -8.89
N VAL A 133 -16.92 -17.87 -9.98
CA VAL A 133 -16.18 -18.75 -10.92
C VAL A 133 -15.02 -17.98 -11.59
N LEU A 134 -15.26 -16.75 -12.05
CA LEU A 134 -14.21 -15.92 -12.65
C LEU A 134 -13.09 -15.60 -11.66
N CYS A 135 -13.42 -15.32 -10.39
CA CYS A 135 -12.45 -15.08 -9.33
C CYS A 135 -11.54 -16.31 -9.13
N ILE A 136 -12.12 -17.51 -9.05
CA ILE A 136 -11.37 -18.76 -8.91
C ILE A 136 -10.46 -19.00 -10.13
N LEU A 137 -10.99 -18.91 -11.36
CA LEU A 137 -10.21 -19.14 -12.57
C LEU A 137 -9.09 -18.12 -12.74
N GLY A 138 -9.37 -16.85 -12.45
CA GLY A 138 -8.40 -15.77 -12.46
C GLY A 138 -7.27 -16.01 -11.47
N SER A 139 -7.57 -16.45 -10.25
CA SER A 139 -6.56 -16.74 -9.23
C SER A 139 -5.65 -17.91 -9.62
N ILE A 140 -6.20 -18.98 -10.22
CA ILE A 140 -5.43 -20.13 -10.70
C ILE A 140 -4.53 -19.72 -11.87
N TRP A 141 -5.05 -18.94 -12.82
CA TRP A 141 -4.28 -18.44 -13.94
C TRP A 141 -3.14 -17.52 -13.47
N TYR A 142 -3.45 -16.59 -12.58
CA TYR A 142 -2.47 -15.71 -11.94
C TYR A 142 -1.38 -16.51 -11.23
N ALA A 143 -1.74 -17.50 -10.42
CA ALA A 143 -0.76 -18.33 -9.72
C ALA A 143 0.18 -19.03 -10.70
N LYS A 144 -0.34 -19.67 -11.75
CA LYS A 144 0.50 -20.32 -12.77
C LYS A 144 1.48 -19.36 -13.45
N ALA A 145 1.06 -18.13 -13.72
CA ALA A 145 1.92 -17.11 -14.29
C ALA A 145 2.99 -16.66 -13.28
N ALA A 146 2.59 -16.38 -12.03
CA ALA A 146 3.48 -15.89 -10.97
C ALA A 146 4.56 -16.91 -10.56
N TRP A 147 4.26 -18.22 -10.61
CA TRP A 147 5.20 -19.28 -10.23
C TRP A 147 6.50 -19.25 -11.03
N LYS A 148 6.46 -18.84 -12.31
CA LYS A 148 7.66 -18.75 -13.16
C LYS A 148 8.63 -17.67 -12.71
N TYR A 149 8.14 -16.63 -12.03
CA TYR A 149 8.92 -15.47 -11.62
C TYR A 149 9.33 -15.51 -10.14
N ALA A 150 8.88 -16.51 -9.37
CA ALA A 150 9.09 -16.58 -7.92
C ALA A 150 10.58 -16.58 -7.53
N ALA A 151 11.43 -17.31 -8.25
CA ALA A 151 12.87 -17.37 -7.97
C ALA A 151 13.58 -16.02 -8.22
N TYR A 152 13.19 -15.32 -9.29
CA TYR A 152 13.73 -14.00 -9.60
C TYR A 152 13.31 -12.97 -8.54
N SER A 153 12.04 -12.97 -8.14
CA SER A 153 11.55 -12.10 -7.07
C SER A 153 12.23 -12.39 -5.72
N ALA A 154 12.55 -13.66 -5.43
CA ALA A 154 13.26 -14.02 -4.21
C ALA A 154 14.68 -13.43 -4.16
N ALA A 155 15.43 -13.50 -5.26
CA ALA A 155 16.76 -12.89 -5.36
C ALA A 155 16.70 -11.36 -5.23
N ASN A 156 15.72 -10.71 -5.87
CA ASN A 156 15.50 -9.27 -5.72
C ASN A 156 15.07 -8.87 -4.30
N LEU A 157 14.30 -9.72 -3.62
CA LEU A 157 13.88 -9.47 -2.24
C LEU A 157 15.07 -9.60 -1.28
N GLU A 158 15.96 -10.58 -1.50
CA GLU A 158 17.19 -10.74 -0.72
C GLU A 158 18.12 -9.53 -0.85
N THR A 159 18.34 -9.03 -2.07
CA THR A 159 19.15 -7.82 -2.29
C THR A 159 18.49 -6.58 -1.71
N ALA A 160 17.16 -6.43 -1.85
CA ALA A 160 16.44 -5.32 -1.23
C ALA A 160 16.55 -5.33 0.30
N ILE A 161 16.46 -6.51 0.93
CA ILE A 161 16.62 -6.67 2.38
C ILE A 161 18.03 -6.28 2.82
N ALA A 162 19.07 -6.71 2.10
CA ALA A 162 20.45 -6.34 2.41
C ALA A 162 20.62 -4.81 2.41
N ALA A 163 20.11 -4.13 1.37
CA ALA A 163 20.16 -2.67 1.28
C ALA A 163 19.39 -1.96 2.41
N ILE A 164 18.24 -2.53 2.84
CA ILE A 164 17.46 -2.01 3.97
C ILE A 164 18.18 -2.20 5.30
N LEU A 165 18.88 -3.32 5.49
CA LEU A 165 19.64 -3.59 6.71
C LEU A 165 20.86 -2.67 6.86
N ASP A 166 21.51 -2.34 5.74
CA ASP A 166 22.60 -1.37 5.71
C ASP A 166 22.10 0.05 5.96
N ASN A 167 20.81 0.30 5.73
CA ASN A 167 20.17 1.61 5.89
C ASN A 167 18.91 1.51 6.76
N LEU A 168 19.07 1.26 8.06
CA LEU A 168 17.96 1.13 9.02
C LEU A 168 16.99 2.34 9.04
N GLY A 169 17.40 3.50 8.54
CA GLY A 169 16.52 4.65 8.32
C GLY A 169 15.31 4.33 7.41
N LEU A 170 15.46 3.38 6.48
CA LEU A 170 14.38 2.89 5.63
C LEU A 170 13.32 2.10 6.43
N CYS A 171 13.75 1.31 7.41
CA CYS A 171 12.82 0.62 8.32
C CYS A 171 11.99 1.62 9.13
N PHE A 172 12.64 2.66 9.66
CA PHE A 172 11.94 3.71 10.40
C PHE A 172 10.92 4.43 9.52
N MET A 173 11.30 4.83 8.29
CA MET A 173 10.39 5.47 7.35
C MET A 173 9.20 4.58 6.97
N GLY A 174 9.43 3.27 6.79
CA GLY A 174 8.38 2.28 6.54
C GLY A 174 7.38 2.17 7.69
N ILE A 175 7.87 2.11 8.94
CA ILE A 175 7.00 2.07 10.13
C ILE A 175 6.24 3.38 10.29
N ALA A 176 6.91 4.52 10.15
CA ALA A 176 6.30 5.84 10.28
C ALA A 176 5.18 6.06 9.25
N SER A 177 5.45 5.76 7.97
CA SER A 177 4.46 5.86 6.89
C SER A 177 3.28 4.89 7.09
N SER A 178 3.53 3.69 7.61
CA SER A 178 2.47 2.73 7.96
C SER A 178 1.58 3.23 9.10
N ALA A 179 2.17 3.83 10.15
CA ALA A 179 1.43 4.42 11.26
C ALA A 179 0.56 5.60 10.79
N VAL A 180 1.11 6.48 9.96
CA VAL A 180 0.36 7.58 9.33
C VAL A 180 -0.78 7.04 8.47
N SER A 181 -0.56 5.98 7.69
CA SER A 181 -1.60 5.33 6.88
C SER A 181 -2.73 4.77 7.75
N LEU A 182 -2.40 4.12 8.87
CA LEU A 182 -3.39 3.56 9.79
C LEU A 182 -4.22 4.66 10.46
N LEU A 183 -3.59 5.69 11.00
CA LEU A 183 -4.28 6.84 11.59
C LEU A 183 -5.21 7.50 10.57
N TRP A 184 -4.73 7.64 9.34
CA TRP A 184 -5.51 8.15 8.23
C TRP A 184 -6.74 7.27 7.94
N THR A 185 -6.59 5.94 7.87
CA THR A 185 -7.70 5.00 7.68
C THR A 185 -8.73 5.06 8.81
N VAL A 186 -8.30 5.14 10.07
CA VAL A 186 -9.21 5.26 11.23
C VAL A 186 -10.03 6.55 11.12
N MET A 187 -9.37 7.68 10.89
CA MET A 187 -10.06 8.96 10.72
C MET A 187 -11.01 8.93 9.52
N TRP A 188 -10.59 8.31 8.42
CA TRP A 188 -11.44 8.13 7.25
C TRP A 188 -12.68 7.29 7.54
N CYS A 189 -12.54 6.20 8.29
CA CYS A 189 -13.67 5.35 8.71
C CYS A 189 -14.66 6.11 9.59
N VAL A 190 -14.19 6.97 10.51
CA VAL A 190 -15.07 7.80 11.36
C VAL A 190 -15.93 8.71 10.49
N VAL A 191 -15.32 9.44 9.57
CA VAL A 191 -16.06 10.35 8.67
C VAL A 191 -16.98 9.58 7.73
N PHE A 192 -16.52 8.46 7.17
CA PHE A 192 -17.34 7.60 6.33
C PHE A 192 -18.58 7.08 7.06
N ASN A 193 -18.43 6.65 8.32
CA ASN A 193 -19.56 6.23 9.16
C ASN A 193 -20.51 7.40 9.48
N ALA A 194 -19.97 8.60 9.73
CA ALA A 194 -20.80 9.79 9.94
C ALA A 194 -21.65 10.12 8.70
N VAL A 195 -21.10 9.96 7.50
CA VAL A 195 -21.85 10.10 6.23
C VAL A 195 -22.93 9.03 6.09
N LEU A 196 -22.62 7.77 6.43
CA LEU A 196 -23.60 6.66 6.35
C LEU A 196 -24.79 6.82 7.30
N GLN A 197 -24.58 7.48 8.45
CA GLN A 197 -25.61 7.67 9.47
C GLN A 197 -26.38 8.99 9.31
N GLY A 198 -25.78 9.99 8.65
CA GLY A 198 -26.35 11.31 8.43
C GLY A 198 -27.64 11.35 7.58
N ASP A 199 -28.05 10.23 6.97
CA ASP A 199 -29.33 10.10 6.26
C ASP A 199 -30.55 9.92 7.22
N LYS A 200 -30.34 9.91 8.55
CA LYS A 200 -31.40 9.83 9.56
C LYS A 200 -31.58 11.17 10.30
N CYS A 201 -32.31 12.09 9.66
CA CYS A 201 -33.03 13.25 10.21
C CYS A 201 -32.66 13.71 11.63
N MET A 202 -31.96 14.85 11.74
CA MET A 202 -31.90 15.64 12.97
C MET A 202 -33.21 16.42 13.13
N ASN A 203 -33.87 16.23 14.28
CA ASN A 203 -35.04 16.92 14.81
C ASN A 203 -36.42 16.55 14.24
N ASN A 204 -37.17 15.84 15.09
CA ASN A 204 -38.62 15.95 15.22
C ASN A 204 -38.99 17.44 15.26
N ASP A 205 -39.73 17.93 14.26
CA ASP A 205 -40.97 18.69 14.49
C ASP A 205 -41.62 19.23 13.21
N ASP A 206 -41.08 19.02 12.01
CA ASP A 206 -41.81 19.33 10.77
C ASP A 206 -41.66 18.18 9.74
N ASP A 207 -42.80 17.59 9.34
CA ASP A 207 -42.97 16.34 8.56
C ASP A 207 -42.42 16.33 7.12
N ASP A 208 -41.63 17.32 6.70
CA ASP A 208 -41.07 17.40 5.33
C ASP A 208 -39.54 17.26 5.38
N CYS A 209 -39.07 16.07 5.77
CA CYS A 209 -37.70 15.66 5.47
C CYS A 209 -37.63 15.31 3.98
N ASP A 210 -37.43 16.31 3.13
CA ASP A 210 -37.08 16.10 1.73
C ASP A 210 -35.89 15.13 1.68
N GLU A 211 -36.00 14.06 0.89
CA GLU A 211 -35.02 12.99 0.66
C GLU A 211 -33.75 13.50 -0.05
N GLY A 212 -33.19 14.62 0.40
CA GLY A 212 -31.90 15.18 -0.01
C GLY A 212 -30.74 14.36 0.56
N GLY A 213 -30.77 13.05 0.38
CA GLY A 213 -29.69 12.14 0.76
C GLY A 213 -28.38 12.59 0.13
N PHE A 214 -27.27 12.40 0.84
CA PHE A 214 -25.96 12.72 0.29
C PHE A 214 -25.78 11.99 -1.05
N SER A 215 -25.60 12.77 -2.12
CA SER A 215 -25.46 12.22 -3.46
C SER A 215 -24.32 11.20 -3.49
N ILE A 216 -24.51 10.09 -4.22
CA ILE A 216 -23.49 9.06 -4.50
C ILE A 216 -22.12 9.64 -4.89
N LEU A 217 -22.12 10.84 -5.45
CA LEU A 217 -20.95 11.67 -5.73
C LEU A 217 -20.07 11.93 -4.50
N PHE A 218 -20.65 12.18 -3.32
CA PHE A 218 -19.90 12.45 -2.09
C PHE A 218 -19.18 11.19 -1.59
N TYR A 219 -19.84 10.03 -1.60
CA TYR A 219 -19.20 8.74 -1.27
C TYR A 219 -18.03 8.43 -2.22
N PHE A 220 -18.24 8.68 -3.51
CA PHE A 220 -17.21 8.49 -4.51
C PHE A 220 -16.01 9.42 -4.30
N LEU A 221 -16.25 10.70 -3.99
CA LEU A 221 -15.21 11.66 -3.65
C LEU A 221 -14.46 11.25 -2.36
N LEU A 222 -15.16 10.68 -1.37
CA LEU A 222 -14.54 10.19 -0.13
C LEU A 222 -13.62 8.98 -0.39
N LEU A 223 -14.05 8.05 -1.25
CA LEU A 223 -13.23 6.91 -1.68
C LEU A 223 -12.01 7.35 -2.50
N ILE A 224 -12.20 8.31 -3.40
CA ILE A 224 -11.07 8.92 -4.14
C ILE A 224 -10.10 9.57 -3.16
N SER A 225 -10.59 10.29 -2.15
CA SER A 225 -9.75 10.90 -1.10
C SER A 225 -8.92 9.85 -0.35
N TYR A 226 -9.53 8.71 0.01
CA TYR A 226 -8.81 7.60 0.65
C TYR A 226 -7.71 7.04 -0.24
N PHE A 227 -8.08 6.66 -1.47
CA PHE A 227 -7.16 6.05 -2.42
C PHE A 227 -6.00 6.98 -2.77
N TRP A 228 -6.31 8.26 -3.01
CA TRP A 228 -5.31 9.29 -3.26
C TRP A 228 -4.30 9.38 -2.11
N THR A 229 -4.77 9.37 -0.86
CA THR A 229 -3.88 9.51 0.31
C THR A 229 -2.96 8.30 0.48
N ILE A 230 -3.50 7.08 0.33
CA ILE A 230 -2.70 5.85 0.42
C ILE A 230 -1.66 5.80 -0.72
N LEU A 231 -2.03 6.19 -1.94
CA LEU A 231 -1.10 6.24 -3.06
C LEU A 231 0.01 7.27 -2.83
N VAL A 232 -0.32 8.47 -2.34
CA VAL A 232 0.69 9.50 -2.04
C VAL A 232 1.69 8.99 -1.02
N LEU A 233 1.23 8.35 0.06
CA LEU A 233 2.12 7.75 1.06
C LEU A 233 2.99 6.64 0.44
N GLN A 234 2.42 5.79 -0.40
CA GLN A 234 3.17 4.73 -1.10
C GLN A 234 4.23 5.31 -2.03
N TYR A 235 3.92 6.34 -2.81
CA TYR A 235 4.87 6.97 -3.72
C TYR A 235 5.99 7.69 -2.98
N ILE A 236 5.70 8.33 -1.83
CA ILE A 236 6.73 8.92 -0.97
C ILE A 236 7.71 7.84 -0.50
N VAL A 237 7.20 6.69 -0.03
CA VAL A 237 8.04 5.56 0.39
C VAL A 237 8.84 5.01 -0.79
N GLN A 238 8.25 4.86 -1.97
CA GLN A 238 8.94 4.32 -3.14
C GLN A 238 10.07 5.24 -3.63
N VAL A 239 9.83 6.55 -3.71
CA VAL A 239 10.85 7.51 -4.15
C VAL A 239 11.98 7.61 -3.12
N THR A 240 11.67 7.58 -1.83
CA THR A 240 12.69 7.58 -0.76
C THR A 240 13.52 6.30 -0.76
N VAL A 241 12.88 5.14 -0.86
CA VAL A 241 13.56 3.84 -0.96
C VAL A 241 14.41 3.78 -2.23
N ALA A 242 13.88 4.21 -3.38
CA ALA A 242 14.63 4.22 -4.64
C ALA A 242 15.86 5.15 -4.57
N GLY A 243 15.74 6.31 -3.91
CA GLY A 243 16.85 7.22 -3.68
C GLY A 243 17.96 6.57 -2.84
N VAL A 244 17.61 5.97 -1.70
CA VAL A 244 18.58 5.32 -0.80
C VAL A 244 19.23 4.11 -1.46
N ILE A 245 18.44 3.27 -2.14
CA ILE A 245 18.96 2.10 -2.87
C ILE A 245 19.88 2.55 -4.01
N GLY A 246 19.52 3.61 -4.75
CA GLY A 246 20.37 4.16 -5.81
C GLY A 246 21.74 4.60 -5.29
N THR A 247 21.78 5.23 -4.11
CA THR A 247 23.05 5.60 -3.45
C THR A 247 23.79 4.41 -2.84
N TRP A 248 23.10 3.34 -2.47
CA TRP A 248 23.73 2.12 -1.93
C TRP A 248 24.43 1.29 -3.01
N TRP A 249 23.91 1.30 -4.25
CA TRP A 249 24.53 0.60 -5.39
C TRP A 249 25.74 1.32 -5.99
N THR A 250 25.93 2.61 -5.69
CA THR A 250 27.01 3.44 -6.24
C THR A 250 28.22 3.41 -5.33
#